data_AF-A0A3B0Z000-F1
#
_entry.id   AF-A0A3B0Z000-F1
#
_cell.length_a   1.000
_cell.length_b   1.000
_cell.length_c   1.000
_cell.angle_alpha   90.00
_cell.angle_beta   90.00
_cell.angle_gamma   90.00
#
_symmetry.space_group_name_H-M   'P 1'
#
loop_
_entity.id
_entity.type
_entity.pdbx_description
1 polymer ?
#
loop_
_entity_poly.entity_id
_entity_poly.type
_entity_poly.pdbx_seq_one_letter_code
_entity_poly.pdbx_strand_id
1 'polypeptide(L)'
;MSSAMTKDQQKAFQAEMVKYDLKASDALPNIDTSNSGSGLTLSADPNQTDQAPSGWLMATNIQHLKDQIGINNADIASGNVTDQHITYPPAASAKLKSLCHSTKDGCELESVLNTQHRDEKSHVAAAQLAFVMGHSDKVKEYETAINTISFPKPMTVPVFSAENVVVKKGAPLKITGDNNQPVIVNFGSVTIEEGAEIIVTGGAIKWTSQSFTQDQ
;
A
#
# COMPACT_ATOMS: atom_id res chain seq x y z
N MET A 1 -29.41 2.27 -1.33
CA MET A 1 -29.84 2.93 -0.06
C MET A 1 -28.56 3.39 0.63
N SER A 2 -28.44 4.64 1.08
CA SER A 2 -27.26 5.05 1.86
C SER A 2 -27.26 4.31 3.20
N SER A 3 -26.44 3.27 3.33
CA SER A 3 -26.26 2.55 4.58
C SER A 3 -25.30 3.35 5.46
N ALA A 4 -25.84 4.35 6.15
CA ALA A 4 -25.12 5.05 7.21
C ALA A 4 -24.49 4.02 8.17
N MET A 5 -23.21 4.19 8.47
CA MET A 5 -22.48 3.33 9.39
C MET A 5 -23.20 3.22 10.74
N THR A 6 -23.22 2.03 11.32
CA THR A 6 -23.61 1.82 12.72
C THR A 6 -22.63 2.53 13.66
N LYS A 7 -23.02 2.76 14.92
CA LYS A 7 -22.14 3.38 15.93
C LYS A 7 -20.84 2.61 16.13
N ASP A 8 -20.89 1.27 16.07
CA ASP A 8 -19.71 0.43 16.23
C ASP A 8 -18.78 0.54 15.02
N GLN A 9 -19.35 0.61 13.80
CA GLN A 9 -18.58 0.87 12.58
C GLN A 9 -17.94 2.27 12.60
N GLN A 10 -18.67 3.30 13.03
CA GLN A 10 -18.10 4.65 13.19
C GLN A 10 -16.93 4.65 14.18
N LYS A 11 -17.09 3.96 15.32
CA LYS A 11 -16.02 3.84 16.32
C LYS A 11 -14.81 3.10 15.76
N ALA A 12 -15.01 2.02 15.01
CA ALA A 12 -13.93 1.26 14.39
C ALA A 12 -13.21 2.05 13.29
N PHE A 13 -13.95 2.78 12.45
CA PHE A 13 -13.41 3.70 11.46
C PHE A 13 -12.51 4.76 12.11
N GLN A 14 -13.00 5.41 13.18
CA GLN A 14 -12.23 6.40 13.94
C GLN A 14 -11.02 5.80 14.64
N ALA A 15 -11.15 4.58 15.18
CA ALA A 15 -10.01 3.88 15.80
C ALA A 15 -8.90 3.60 14.79
N GLU A 16 -9.24 3.28 13.54
CA GLU A 16 -8.26 3.10 12.47
C GLU A 16 -7.58 4.42 12.10
N MET A 17 -8.33 5.52 12.00
CA MET A 17 -7.77 6.86 11.78
C MET A 17 -6.72 7.25 12.82
N VAL A 18 -6.99 6.97 14.10
CA VAL A 18 -6.05 7.26 15.19
C VAL A 18 -4.72 6.52 15.05
N LYS A 19 -4.71 5.30 14.48
CA LYS A 19 -3.45 4.58 14.21
C LYS A 19 -2.53 5.32 13.24
N TYR A 20 -3.10 6.19 12.41
CA TYR A 20 -2.41 6.98 11.41
C TYR A 20 -2.27 8.45 11.83
N ASP A 21 -2.49 8.77 13.11
CA ASP A 21 -2.47 10.13 13.67
C ASP A 21 -3.48 11.09 13.00
N LEU A 22 -4.60 10.53 12.51
CA LEU A 22 -5.67 11.28 11.88
C LEU A 22 -6.82 11.55 12.86
N LYS A 23 -7.43 12.72 12.71
CA LYS A 23 -8.63 13.19 13.42
C LYS A 23 -9.83 13.03 12.51
N ALA A 24 -11.04 12.96 13.08
CA ALA A 24 -12.27 12.86 12.29
C ALA A 24 -12.41 13.95 11.21
N SER A 25 -11.93 15.17 11.48
CA SER A 25 -11.93 16.28 10.51
C SER A 25 -11.05 16.07 9.27
N ASP A 26 -10.14 15.09 9.31
CA ASP A 26 -9.20 14.82 8.24
C ASP A 26 -9.78 13.81 7.22
N ALA A 27 -10.88 13.14 7.58
CA ALA A 27 -11.60 12.27 6.66
C ALA A 27 -12.40 13.09 5.64
N LEU A 28 -12.34 12.65 4.38
CA LEU A 28 -13.25 13.14 3.35
C LEU A 28 -14.67 12.66 3.67
N PRO A 29 -15.69 13.53 3.60
CA PRO A 29 -17.07 13.10 3.86
C PRO A 29 -17.55 12.12 2.78
N ASN A 30 -17.08 12.28 1.53
CA ASN A 30 -17.49 11.44 0.41
C ASN A 30 -16.43 11.39 -0.69
N ILE A 31 -16.21 10.19 -1.25
CA ILE A 31 -15.55 9.97 -2.54
C ILE A 31 -16.61 9.40 -3.49
N ASP A 32 -16.85 10.05 -4.62
CA ASP A 32 -17.79 9.57 -5.65
C ASP A 32 -17.10 9.63 -7.01
N THR A 33 -17.02 8.47 -7.68
CA THR A 33 -16.32 8.37 -8.96
C THR A 33 -17.11 8.92 -10.15
N SER A 34 -18.40 9.26 -9.99
CA SER A 34 -19.25 9.83 -11.07
C SER A 34 -18.69 11.08 -11.73
N ASN A 35 -17.94 11.89 -10.97
CA ASN A 35 -17.41 13.15 -11.46
C ASN A 35 -16.16 12.98 -12.33
N SER A 36 -15.61 11.76 -12.44
CA SER A 36 -14.41 11.47 -13.21
C SER A 36 -14.71 10.44 -14.30
N GLY A 37 -14.86 10.90 -15.55
CA GLY A 37 -15.21 10.05 -16.69
C GLY A 37 -14.21 8.93 -17.01
N SER A 38 -12.98 8.99 -16.50
CA SER A 38 -11.96 7.94 -16.61
C SER A 38 -11.70 7.19 -15.29
N GLY A 39 -12.54 7.43 -14.27
CA GLY A 39 -12.34 6.96 -12.89
C GLY A 39 -11.56 7.94 -12.01
N LEU A 40 -11.48 7.63 -10.72
CA LEU A 40 -10.79 8.43 -9.70
C LEU A 40 -9.58 7.66 -9.16
N THR A 41 -8.44 8.33 -9.00
CA THR A 41 -7.16 7.73 -8.64
C THR A 41 -6.67 8.21 -7.27
N LEU A 42 -6.44 7.26 -6.37
CA LEU A 42 -5.74 7.44 -5.09
C LEU A 42 -4.34 6.85 -5.24
N SER A 43 -3.31 7.67 -5.35
CA SER A 43 -1.94 7.23 -5.66
C SER A 43 -0.94 7.56 -4.56
N ALA A 44 0.11 6.74 -4.47
CA ALA A 44 1.35 7.05 -3.76
C ALA A 44 2.07 8.28 -4.35
N ASP A 45 1.97 8.50 -5.66
CA ASP A 45 2.54 9.67 -6.34
C ASP A 45 1.58 10.87 -6.22
N PRO A 46 1.97 11.96 -5.52
CA PRO A 46 1.12 13.13 -5.36
C PRO A 46 0.78 13.84 -6.68
N ASN A 47 1.50 13.56 -7.77
CA ASN A 47 1.20 14.13 -9.09
C ASN A 47 0.21 13.29 -9.90
N GLN A 48 -0.14 12.09 -9.43
CA GLN A 48 -1.05 11.17 -10.12
C GLN A 48 -2.36 10.91 -9.35
N THR A 49 -2.51 11.50 -8.16
CA THR A 49 -3.72 11.34 -7.36
C THR A 49 -4.72 12.47 -7.62
N ASP A 50 -6.00 12.10 -7.70
CA ASP A 50 -7.12 13.02 -7.91
C ASP A 50 -7.61 13.66 -6.59
N GLN A 51 -7.16 13.16 -5.44
CA GLN A 51 -7.55 13.63 -4.11
C GLN A 51 -6.31 13.85 -3.26
N ALA A 52 -6.31 14.90 -2.45
CA ALA A 52 -5.27 15.05 -1.44
C ALA A 52 -5.41 13.93 -0.39
N PRO A 53 -4.31 13.31 0.06
CA PRO A 53 -4.35 12.39 1.20
C PRO A 53 -4.88 13.08 2.46
N SER A 54 -5.63 12.35 3.28
CA SER A 54 -6.06 12.79 4.62
C SER A 54 -4.86 13.02 5.54
N GLY A 55 -3.78 12.28 5.31
CA GLY A 55 -2.49 12.51 5.96
C GLY A 55 -1.43 11.54 5.45
N TRP A 56 -0.34 11.45 6.21
CA TRP A 56 0.85 10.72 5.82
C TRP A 56 1.40 9.92 6.98
N LEU A 57 1.69 8.65 6.74
CA LEU A 57 2.42 7.79 7.66
C LEU A 57 3.91 7.81 7.28
N MET A 58 4.79 7.90 8.26
CA MET A 58 6.24 7.86 8.03
C MET A 58 6.84 6.52 8.44
N ALA A 59 7.61 5.91 7.55
CA ALA A 59 8.37 4.69 7.79
C ALA A 59 9.86 4.93 7.54
N THR A 60 10.71 4.51 8.48
CA THR A 60 12.17 4.80 8.44
C THR A 60 12.99 3.67 7.82
N ASN A 61 12.41 2.48 7.71
CA ASN A 61 12.99 1.29 7.09
C ASN A 61 11.87 0.28 6.79
N ILE A 62 12.19 -0.80 6.08
CA ILE A 62 11.21 -1.82 5.66
C ILE A 62 10.58 -2.58 6.83
N GLN A 63 11.31 -2.77 7.94
CA GLN A 63 10.76 -3.41 9.14
C GLN A 63 9.74 -2.50 9.80
N HIS A 64 10.07 -1.22 9.99
CA HIS A 64 9.13 -0.22 10.52
C HIS A 64 7.88 -0.11 9.63
N LEU A 65 8.03 -0.14 8.31
CA LEU A 65 6.90 -0.17 7.39
C LEU A 65 6.02 -1.42 7.59
N LYS A 66 6.64 -2.60 7.69
CA LYS A 66 5.92 -3.86 7.98
C LYS A 66 5.16 -3.77 9.30
N ASP A 67 5.77 -3.23 10.34
CA ASP A 67 5.16 -3.10 11.66
C ASP A 67 3.95 -2.16 11.65
N GLN A 68 3.92 -1.15 10.77
CA GLN A 68 2.82 -0.20 10.65
C GLN A 68 1.68 -0.67 9.74
N ILE A 69 1.98 -1.28 8.59
CA ILE A 69 0.97 -1.58 7.54
C ILE A 69 0.96 -3.02 7.07
N GLY A 70 2.00 -3.79 7.38
CA GLY A 70 2.21 -5.14 6.89
C GLY A 70 1.45 -6.22 7.66
N ILE A 71 1.73 -7.46 7.28
CA ILE A 71 1.20 -8.66 7.95
C ILE A 71 2.27 -9.17 8.93
N ASN A 72 1.89 -9.50 10.16
CA ASN A 72 2.83 -10.04 11.15
C ASN A 72 3.24 -11.47 10.77
N ASN A 73 4.53 -11.81 10.88
CA ASN A 73 5.02 -13.17 10.61
C ASN A 73 4.32 -14.21 11.50
N ALA A 74 3.97 -13.85 12.74
CA ALA A 74 3.26 -14.74 13.65
C ALA A 74 1.87 -15.14 13.14
N ASP A 75 1.14 -14.25 12.47
CA ASP A 75 -0.18 -14.54 11.89
C ASP A 75 -0.08 -15.49 10.69
N ILE A 76 1.02 -15.42 9.94
CA ILE A 76 1.30 -16.36 8.84
C ILE A 76 1.73 -17.71 9.42
N ALA A 77 2.62 -17.71 10.40
CA ALA A 77 3.13 -18.93 11.03
C ALA A 77 2.03 -19.71 11.78
N SER A 78 1.05 -19.02 12.37
CA SER A 78 -0.11 -19.65 13.01
C SER A 78 -1.19 -20.11 12.02
N GLY A 79 -1.10 -19.71 10.75
CA GLY A 79 -2.10 -20.00 9.73
C GLY A 79 -3.35 -19.10 9.77
N ASN A 80 -3.33 -18.02 10.56
CA ASN A 80 -4.41 -17.02 10.60
C ASN A 80 -4.48 -16.20 9.31
N VAL A 81 -3.34 -16.02 8.63
CA VAL A 81 -3.22 -15.34 7.34
C VAL A 81 -2.39 -16.21 6.39
N THR A 82 -2.80 -16.27 5.12
CA THR A 82 -2.06 -16.98 4.07
C THR A 82 -1.20 -16.03 3.25
N ASP A 83 0.04 -16.42 2.98
CA ASP A 83 0.96 -15.72 2.09
C ASP A 83 1.10 -16.42 0.72
N GLN A 84 0.19 -17.34 0.37
CA GLN A 84 0.24 -18.09 -0.90
C GLN A 84 0.10 -17.21 -2.14
N HIS A 85 -0.47 -16.02 -1.99
CA HIS A 85 -0.60 -15.03 -3.07
C HIS A 85 0.67 -14.18 -3.24
N ILE A 86 1.67 -14.35 -2.37
CA ILE A 86 2.94 -13.63 -2.41
C ILE A 86 3.95 -14.41 -3.22
N THR A 87 4.48 -13.78 -4.26
CA THR A 87 5.61 -14.30 -5.03
C THR A 87 6.92 -13.97 -4.33
N TYR A 88 7.55 -14.98 -3.73
CA TYR A 88 8.88 -14.85 -3.14
C TYR A 88 9.97 -14.96 -4.21
N PRO A 89 10.94 -14.03 -4.26
CA PRO A 89 12.09 -14.16 -5.14
C PRO A 89 13.01 -15.31 -4.69
N PRO A 90 13.96 -15.74 -5.55
CA PRO A 90 15.04 -16.63 -5.11
C PRO A 90 15.87 -15.98 -3.98
N ALA A 91 16.80 -16.73 -3.39
CA ALA A 91 17.73 -16.18 -2.41
C ALA A 91 18.60 -15.07 -3.00
N ALA A 92 19.00 -14.09 -2.17
CA ALA A 92 19.79 -12.95 -2.61
C ALA A 92 21.16 -13.40 -3.13
N SER A 93 21.48 -13.02 -4.36
CA SER A 93 22.72 -13.43 -5.01
C SER A 93 23.95 -12.81 -4.33
N ALA A 94 25.11 -13.47 -4.45
CA ALA A 94 26.38 -12.90 -4.00
C ALA A 94 26.70 -11.56 -4.69
N LYS A 95 26.19 -11.38 -5.92
CA LYS A 95 26.34 -10.16 -6.69
C LYS A 95 25.53 -9.01 -6.10
N LEU A 96 24.25 -9.21 -5.78
CA LEU A 96 23.44 -8.19 -5.10
C LEU A 96 24.09 -7.78 -3.78
N LYS A 97 24.55 -8.76 -3.00
CA LYS A 97 25.28 -8.53 -1.75
C LYS A 97 26.54 -7.68 -2.01
N SER A 98 27.34 -8.01 -3.02
CA SER A 98 28.52 -7.21 -3.39
C SER A 98 28.16 -5.78 -3.79
N LEU A 99 27.11 -5.60 -4.62
CA LEU A 99 26.67 -4.29 -5.07
C LEU A 99 26.27 -3.38 -3.91
N CYS A 100 25.55 -3.92 -2.93
CA CYS A 100 25.16 -3.18 -1.72
C CYS A 100 26.36 -2.62 -0.94
N HIS A 101 27.55 -3.22 -1.07
CA HIS A 101 28.77 -2.74 -0.42
C HIS A 101 29.60 -1.81 -1.31
N SER A 102 29.52 -1.96 -2.63
CA SER A 102 30.36 -1.22 -3.58
C SER A 102 29.75 0.08 -4.07
N THR A 103 28.43 0.22 -4.01
CA THR A 103 27.73 1.45 -4.42
C THR A 103 27.77 2.50 -3.32
N LYS A 104 27.91 3.76 -3.69
CA LYS A 104 28.00 4.89 -2.76
C LYS A 104 26.72 5.13 -1.98
N ASP A 105 25.57 5.01 -2.65
CA ASP A 105 24.25 5.32 -2.11
C ASP A 105 23.13 4.54 -2.83
N GLY A 106 21.89 4.72 -2.36
CA GLY A 106 20.70 4.11 -2.93
C GLY A 106 20.43 4.48 -4.38
N CYS A 107 20.74 5.71 -4.78
CA CYS A 107 20.53 6.16 -6.16
C CYS A 107 21.50 5.47 -7.12
N GLU A 108 22.77 5.31 -6.73
CA GLU A 108 23.74 4.53 -7.52
C GLU A 108 23.35 3.06 -7.58
N LEU A 109 22.97 2.45 -6.46
CA LEU A 109 22.52 1.06 -6.42
C LEU A 109 21.31 0.84 -7.33
N GLU A 110 20.29 1.68 -7.22
CA GLU A 110 19.10 1.60 -8.05
C GLU A 110 19.45 1.78 -9.54
N SER A 111 20.31 2.73 -9.88
CA SER A 111 20.77 2.97 -11.25
C SER A 111 21.48 1.74 -11.86
N VAL A 112 22.39 1.11 -11.11
CA VAL A 112 23.11 -0.09 -11.55
C VAL A 112 22.14 -1.26 -11.73
N LEU A 113 21.20 -1.46 -10.81
CA LEU A 113 20.17 -2.50 -10.92
C LEU A 113 19.28 -2.27 -12.15
N ASN A 114 18.88 -1.03 -12.42
CA ASN A 114 18.06 -0.67 -13.58
C ASN A 114 18.75 -0.91 -14.93
N THR A 115 20.02 -0.55 -15.01
CA THR A 115 20.75 -0.48 -16.28
C THR A 115 21.48 -1.78 -16.61
N GLN A 116 22.01 -2.48 -15.61
CA GLN A 116 22.90 -3.61 -15.82
C GLN A 116 22.32 -4.93 -15.29
N HIS A 117 21.44 -4.89 -14.29
CA HIS A 117 21.04 -6.08 -13.52
C HIS A 117 19.53 -6.14 -13.26
N ARG A 118 18.73 -6.10 -14.34
CA ARG A 118 17.26 -6.02 -14.26
C ARG A 118 16.59 -7.17 -13.51
N ASP A 119 17.18 -8.37 -13.53
CA ASP A 119 16.66 -9.51 -12.77
C ASP A 119 16.77 -9.26 -11.27
N GLU A 120 17.93 -8.73 -10.83
CA GLU A 120 18.14 -8.34 -9.42
C GLU A 120 17.20 -7.21 -9.00
N LYS A 121 16.95 -6.23 -9.89
CA LYS A 121 15.93 -5.21 -9.63
C LYS A 121 14.56 -5.84 -9.37
N SER A 122 14.16 -6.78 -10.22
CA SER A 122 12.87 -7.48 -10.10
C SER A 122 12.79 -8.29 -8.81
N HIS A 123 13.89 -8.95 -8.41
CA HIS A 123 13.97 -9.66 -7.15
C HIS A 123 13.88 -8.74 -5.93
N VAL A 124 14.56 -7.59 -5.94
CA VAL A 124 14.47 -6.59 -4.87
C VAL A 124 13.04 -6.04 -4.77
N ALA A 125 12.40 -5.74 -5.89
CA ALA A 125 11.02 -5.28 -5.95
C ALA A 125 10.03 -6.32 -5.39
N ALA A 126 10.18 -7.59 -5.79
CA ALA A 126 9.38 -8.69 -5.25
C ALA A 126 9.64 -8.93 -3.76
N ALA A 127 10.90 -8.86 -3.33
CA ALA A 127 11.30 -8.98 -1.93
C ALA A 127 10.69 -7.87 -1.06
N GLN A 128 10.65 -6.62 -1.55
CA GLN A 128 10.04 -5.50 -0.82
C GLN A 128 8.56 -5.76 -0.53
N LEU A 129 7.79 -6.16 -1.55
CA LEU A 129 6.38 -6.50 -1.38
C LEU A 129 6.22 -7.69 -0.42
N ALA A 130 7.02 -8.74 -0.61
CA ALA A 130 6.99 -9.94 0.22
C ALA A 130 7.41 -9.68 1.67
N PHE A 131 8.29 -8.70 1.92
CA PHE A 131 8.71 -8.34 3.27
C PHE A 131 7.53 -7.73 4.04
N VAL A 132 6.76 -6.84 3.40
CA VAL A 132 5.62 -6.16 4.04
C VAL A 132 4.40 -7.07 4.12
N MET A 133 4.02 -7.72 3.02
CA MET A 133 2.76 -8.47 2.88
C MET A 133 2.90 -9.97 3.11
N GLY A 134 4.12 -10.50 3.18
CA GLY A 134 4.41 -11.91 3.42
C GLY A 134 5.18 -12.15 4.71
N HIS A 135 5.76 -13.34 4.82
CA HIS A 135 6.63 -13.74 5.91
C HIS A 135 8.03 -13.18 5.68
N SER A 136 8.39 -12.11 6.39
CA SER A 136 9.59 -11.33 6.09
C SER A 136 10.89 -12.13 6.24
N ASP A 137 10.92 -13.14 7.11
CA ASP A 137 12.12 -13.98 7.28
C ASP A 137 12.52 -14.73 6.01
N LYS A 138 11.56 -15.01 5.10
CA LYS A 138 11.85 -15.66 3.80
C LYS A 138 12.67 -14.77 2.85
N VAL A 139 12.66 -13.45 3.07
CA VAL A 139 13.33 -12.45 2.21
C VAL A 139 14.26 -11.54 3.01
N LYS A 140 14.64 -11.94 4.23
CA LYS A 140 15.48 -11.14 5.13
C LYS A 140 16.82 -10.75 4.49
N GLU A 141 17.37 -11.59 3.62
CA GLU A 141 18.62 -11.30 2.91
C GLU A 141 18.55 -10.08 1.97
N TYR A 142 17.35 -9.65 1.57
CA TYR A 142 17.14 -8.47 0.74
C TYR A 142 17.01 -7.17 1.54
N GLU A 143 16.90 -7.24 2.88
CA GLU A 143 16.60 -6.09 3.73
C GLU A 143 17.56 -4.92 3.53
N THR A 144 18.87 -5.18 3.43
CA THR A 144 19.87 -4.14 3.18
C THR A 144 19.64 -3.45 1.84
N ALA A 145 19.41 -4.20 0.76
CA ALA A 145 19.17 -3.63 -0.56
C ALA A 145 17.89 -2.78 -0.57
N ILE A 146 16.80 -3.30 0.03
CA ILE A 146 15.52 -2.61 0.12
C ILE A 146 15.67 -1.31 0.91
N ASN A 147 16.32 -1.34 2.08
CA ASN A 147 16.51 -0.15 2.91
C ASN A 147 17.37 0.91 2.23
N THR A 148 18.44 0.48 1.55
CA THR A 148 19.32 1.41 0.82
C THR A 148 18.61 2.11 -0.34
N ILE A 149 17.75 1.41 -1.09
CA ILE A 149 17.04 1.96 -2.26
C ILE A 149 15.79 2.74 -1.84
N SER A 150 14.94 2.14 -1.01
CA SER A 150 13.58 2.62 -0.75
C SER A 150 13.49 3.52 0.49
N PHE A 151 14.50 3.50 1.37
CA PHE A 151 14.54 4.28 2.60
C PHE A 151 15.83 5.12 2.77
N PRO A 152 16.37 5.80 1.74
CA PRO A 152 17.50 6.73 1.91
C PRO A 152 17.11 7.96 2.74
N LYS A 153 15.80 8.22 2.84
CA LYS A 153 15.11 9.11 3.77
C LYS A 153 13.86 8.37 4.26
N PRO A 154 13.21 8.82 5.35
CA PRO A 154 11.93 8.27 5.75
C PRO A 154 10.93 8.29 4.58
N MET A 155 10.34 7.13 4.28
CA MET A 155 9.29 6.97 3.29
C MET A 155 8.00 7.56 3.85
N THR A 156 7.31 8.36 3.05
CA THR A 156 5.97 8.87 3.36
C THR A 156 4.93 8.06 2.60
N VAL A 157 3.96 7.53 3.33
CA VAL A 157 2.88 6.69 2.80
C VAL A 157 1.58 7.48 2.90
N PRO A 158 0.87 7.76 1.78
CA PRO A 158 -0.37 8.50 1.86
C PRO A 158 -1.47 7.65 2.48
N VAL A 159 -2.28 8.30 3.31
CA VAL A 159 -3.47 7.73 3.93
C VAL A 159 -4.68 8.46 3.39
N PHE A 160 -5.54 7.74 2.69
CA PHE A 160 -6.81 8.25 2.22
C PHE A 160 -7.92 7.73 3.14
N SER A 161 -8.56 8.65 3.87
CA SER A 161 -9.67 8.32 4.76
C SER A 161 -10.94 8.97 4.24
N ALA A 162 -12.00 8.17 4.03
CA ALA A 162 -13.29 8.70 3.59
C ALA A 162 -14.45 8.03 4.34
N GLU A 163 -15.45 8.79 4.75
CA GLU A 163 -16.61 8.24 5.45
C GLU A 163 -17.48 7.41 4.50
N ASN A 164 -17.66 7.87 3.26
CA ASN A 164 -18.42 7.17 2.24
C ASN A 164 -17.67 7.15 0.90
N VAL A 165 -17.66 6.00 0.24
CA VAL A 165 -17.10 5.81 -1.10
C VAL A 165 -18.18 5.21 -2.00
N VAL A 166 -18.45 5.84 -3.13
CA VAL A 166 -19.39 5.35 -4.14
C VAL A 166 -18.63 5.15 -5.44
N VAL A 167 -18.61 3.90 -5.90
CA VAL A 167 -17.95 3.51 -7.16
C VAL A 167 -19.04 3.25 -8.21
N LYS A 168 -18.99 4.06 -9.27
CA LYS A 168 -19.98 4.07 -10.36
C LYS A 168 -19.54 3.24 -11.56
N LYS A 169 -20.53 2.71 -12.28
CA LYS A 169 -20.27 1.93 -13.49
C LYS A 169 -19.57 2.80 -14.55
N GLY A 170 -18.50 2.26 -15.15
CA GLY A 170 -17.70 2.98 -16.15
C GLY A 170 -16.77 4.06 -15.58
N ALA A 171 -16.78 4.28 -14.26
CA ALA A 171 -15.89 5.21 -13.58
C ALA A 171 -15.19 4.50 -12.40
N PRO A 172 -14.10 3.76 -12.66
CA PRO A 172 -13.47 2.93 -11.64
C PRO A 172 -12.82 3.75 -10.52
N LEU A 173 -12.76 3.18 -9.32
CA LEU A 173 -11.85 3.66 -8.28
C LEU A 173 -10.49 2.96 -8.46
N LYS A 174 -9.43 3.74 -8.67
CA LYS A 174 -8.07 3.24 -8.84
C LYS A 174 -7.26 3.52 -7.58
N ILE A 175 -6.60 2.51 -7.06
CA ILE A 175 -5.65 2.64 -5.95
C ILE A 175 -4.30 2.17 -6.45
N THR A 176 -3.34 3.08 -6.49
CA THR A 176 -2.07 2.86 -7.19
C THR A 176 -0.87 3.05 -6.26
N GLY A 177 -0.14 1.96 -6.03
CA GLY A 177 1.15 1.95 -5.33
C GLY A 177 2.31 2.10 -6.30
N ASP A 178 2.45 3.29 -6.91
CA ASP A 178 3.48 3.58 -7.92
C ASP A 178 4.90 3.27 -7.41
N ASN A 179 5.74 2.68 -8.26
CA ASN A 179 7.11 2.28 -7.91
C ASN A 179 7.21 1.40 -6.65
N ASN A 180 6.22 0.53 -6.41
CA ASN A 180 6.09 -0.29 -5.21
C ASN A 180 5.98 0.50 -3.89
N GLN A 181 5.61 1.78 -3.96
CA GLN A 181 5.28 2.54 -2.77
C GLN A 181 3.90 2.10 -2.25
N PRO A 182 3.74 2.00 -0.94
CA PRO A 182 2.48 1.60 -0.35
C PRO A 182 1.43 2.71 -0.41
N VAL A 183 0.16 2.32 -0.34
CA VAL A 183 -0.99 3.23 -0.13
C VAL A 183 -1.90 2.66 0.94
N ILE A 184 -2.39 3.52 1.83
CA ILE A 184 -3.38 3.16 2.84
C ILE A 184 -4.71 3.78 2.47
N VAL A 185 -5.76 2.95 2.48
CA VAL A 185 -7.14 3.42 2.38
C VAL A 185 -7.94 2.94 3.59
N ASN A 186 -8.62 3.87 4.23
CA ASN A 186 -9.54 3.61 5.33
C ASN A 186 -10.90 4.19 4.98
N PHE A 187 -11.88 3.34 4.71
CA PHE A 187 -13.20 3.76 4.28
C PHE A 187 -14.25 3.41 5.34
N GLY A 188 -15.20 4.32 5.57
CA GLY A 188 -16.35 4.02 6.42
C GLY A 188 -17.25 3.01 5.72
N SER A 189 -17.97 3.48 4.70
CA SER A 189 -18.78 2.65 3.81
C SER A 189 -18.28 2.69 2.37
N VAL A 190 -18.33 1.54 1.70
CA VAL A 190 -18.01 1.42 0.27
C VAL A 190 -19.21 0.83 -0.44
N THR A 191 -19.77 1.59 -1.38
CA THR A 191 -20.93 1.21 -2.21
C THR A 191 -20.48 1.08 -3.66
N ILE A 192 -20.72 -0.07 -4.28
CA ILE A 192 -20.32 -0.35 -5.65
C ILE A 192 -21.58 -0.59 -6.47
N GLU A 193 -21.77 0.21 -7.52
CA GLU A 193 -22.84 0.00 -8.50
C GLU A 193 -22.61 -1.30 -9.29
N GLU A 194 -23.67 -1.97 -9.71
CA GLU A 194 -23.55 -3.17 -10.55
C GLU A 194 -22.68 -2.92 -11.80
N GLY A 195 -21.61 -3.72 -11.94
CA GLY A 195 -20.64 -3.61 -13.03
C GLY A 195 -19.62 -2.49 -12.88
N ALA A 196 -19.55 -1.83 -11.72
CA ALA A 196 -18.45 -0.92 -11.39
C ALA A 196 -17.19 -1.69 -10.93
N GLU A 197 -16.05 -1.00 -10.98
CA GLU A 197 -14.73 -1.63 -10.80
C GLU A 197 -13.89 -0.88 -9.77
N ILE A 198 -13.17 -1.64 -8.93
CA ILE A 198 -12.05 -1.14 -8.16
C ILE A 198 -10.79 -1.78 -8.74
N ILE A 199 -9.83 -0.95 -9.13
CA ILE A 199 -8.58 -1.38 -9.75
C ILE A 199 -7.45 -1.08 -8.78
N VAL A 200 -6.75 -2.12 -8.34
CA VAL A 200 -5.60 -2.00 -7.44
C VAL A 200 -4.34 -2.37 -8.20
N THR A 201 -3.35 -1.47 -8.25
CA THR A 201 -2.13 -1.66 -9.05
C THR A 201 -0.89 -1.31 -8.27
N GLY A 202 0.07 -2.23 -8.21
CA GLY A 202 1.40 -2.01 -7.64
C GLY A 202 1.41 -1.84 -6.11
N GLY A 203 2.61 -1.94 -5.53
CA GLY A 203 2.86 -1.65 -4.11
C GLY A 203 2.11 -2.52 -3.10
N ALA A 204 2.34 -2.22 -1.83
CA ALA A 204 1.59 -2.81 -0.73
C ALA A 204 0.38 -1.93 -0.41
N ILE A 205 -0.82 -2.49 -0.49
CA ILE A 205 -2.07 -1.75 -0.28
C ILE A 205 -2.72 -2.24 1.00
N LYS A 206 -2.87 -1.33 1.97
CA LYS A 206 -3.64 -1.59 3.19
C LYS A 206 -5.04 -1.03 3.00
N TRP A 207 -6.01 -1.91 2.85
CA TRP A 207 -7.42 -1.55 2.77
C TRP A 207 -8.14 -1.92 4.06
N THR A 208 -8.81 -0.94 4.67
CA THR A 208 -9.76 -1.15 5.75
C THR A 208 -11.11 -0.54 5.35
N SER A 209 -12.20 -1.28 5.52
CA SER A 209 -13.56 -0.74 5.35
C SER A 209 -14.53 -1.31 6.37
N GLN A 210 -15.48 -0.51 6.86
CA GLN A 210 -16.45 -0.95 7.87
C GLN A 210 -17.70 -1.59 7.28
N SER A 211 -18.09 -1.15 6.09
CA SER A 211 -19.11 -1.80 5.28
C SER A 211 -18.72 -1.80 3.80
N PHE A 212 -19.10 -2.87 3.11
CA PHE A 212 -18.93 -3.02 1.68
C PHE A 212 -20.25 -3.54 1.12
N THR A 213 -20.87 -2.78 0.22
CA THR A 213 -22.21 -3.06 -0.31
C THR A 213 -22.18 -2.96 -1.82
N GLN A 214 -22.87 -3.88 -2.49
CA GLN A 214 -23.16 -3.77 -3.91
C GLN A 214 -24.59 -3.24 -4.06
N ASP A 215 -24.75 -2.11 -4.74
CA ASP A 215 -26.06 -1.58 -5.13
C ASP A 215 -26.47 -2.24 -6.44
N GLN A 216 -27.63 -2.91 -6.42
CA GLN A 216 -28.31 -3.49 -7.59
C GLN A 216 -29.13 -2.43 -8.33
#